data_AF-A0A4Q0A2A7-F1
#
_entry.id   AF-A0A4Q0A2A7-F1
#
_cell.length_a   1.000
_cell.length_b   1.000
_cell.length_c   1.000
_cell.angle_alpha   90.00
_cell.angle_beta   90.00
_cell.angle_gamma   90.00
#
_symmetry.space_group_name_H-M   'P 1'
#
loop_
_entity.id
_entity.type
_entity.pdbx_description
1 polymer ?
#
loop_
_entity_poly.entity_id
_entity_poly.type
_entity_poly.pdbx_seq_one_letter_code
_entity_poly.pdbx_strand_id
1 'polypeptide(L)'
;MAASIEPDPDHARAPVSPSALAVDRPIDTTEQFLDWLTKVEIAQAEDQESKYSQCVELLRQRQRDVTSILEYVDSIGDTIEDMKLQHRTVEARTQNLQTFSARIIEEQAALDKLADQLGQRLGYFNDLETITKLMHAPGEAICLHDNFIPYIHRLEECIEHVEQNPHYKDAELYLMRFQQCLTRGMTLIKMYCVSTIRTLGADMAKKMVDTDSTAPRSLSHFSAYIYVNFRKTATKLQPLIHELEISSEKHSDYQALLSDCASVYTATRSQLLSVKCQADLSHLANQKGGSLADAIRHTFTFMMDICQQEYQLYHKYFEKESHSFGIFLESLCGHLYSQFRPTIIRETDFINLCDASHSLQAYSTPVDYNGVESVDGHPVYLRPIFSVADKILEEVKYRTGLRAESFINQHIRRYQPSEDELRRIRESESQGPADEELVEDELYPPVMYTCDLLGKLLGSVDMDKYTELTKKAIASCIVALNTAMPKLDAGQPGHQETGRYFYERHMLRLEDTLTELGLSLEELQISGV
;
A
#
# COMPACT_ATOMS: atom_id res chain seq x y z
N MET A 1 -38.76 79.86 29.65
CA MET A 1 -39.29 80.58 30.83
C MET A 1 -39.69 81.97 30.37
N ALA A 2 -40.99 82.22 30.33
CA ALA A 2 -41.56 83.51 29.99
C ALA A 2 -41.21 84.54 31.08
N ALA A 3 -40.79 85.72 30.68
CA ALA A 3 -40.78 86.90 31.52
C ALA A 3 -41.28 88.08 30.68
N SER A 4 -42.60 88.28 30.75
CA SER A 4 -43.29 89.49 30.32
C SER A 4 -42.77 90.67 31.13
N ILE A 5 -42.39 91.76 30.47
CA ILE A 5 -42.24 93.06 31.10
C ILE A 5 -43.07 94.04 30.28
N GLU A 6 -44.22 94.41 30.85
CA GLU A 6 -45.09 95.49 30.42
C GLU A 6 -44.35 96.84 30.47
N PRO A 7 -44.57 97.76 29.51
CA PRO A 7 -44.18 99.15 29.68
C PRO A 7 -45.32 99.93 30.33
N ASP A 8 -45.00 100.49 31.50
CA ASP A 8 -45.80 101.40 32.33
C ASP A 8 -46.18 102.69 31.55
N PRO A 9 -47.47 103.04 31.41
CA PRO A 9 -47.90 104.23 30.68
C PRO A 9 -48.46 105.28 31.65
N ASP A 10 -47.63 106.19 32.18
CA ASP A 10 -48.18 107.37 32.87
C ASP A 10 -47.19 108.53 32.99
N HIS A 11 -47.09 109.34 31.94
CA HIS A 11 -46.84 110.78 32.07
C HIS A 11 -47.54 111.54 30.93
N ALA A 12 -48.84 111.31 30.79
CA ALA A 12 -49.72 112.23 30.09
C ALA A 12 -49.93 113.47 30.99
N ARG A 13 -49.09 114.50 30.82
CA ARG A 13 -49.42 115.84 31.31
C ARG A 13 -50.70 116.27 30.59
N ALA A 14 -51.81 116.27 31.34
CA ALA A 14 -53.10 116.69 30.84
C ALA A 14 -53.00 118.10 30.22
N PRO A 15 -53.57 118.32 29.02
CA PRO A 15 -53.59 119.63 28.39
C PRO A 15 -54.39 120.60 29.26
N VAL A 16 -53.84 121.80 29.42
CA VAL A 16 -54.41 122.90 30.22
C VAL A 16 -55.87 123.08 29.81
N SER A 17 -56.77 122.93 30.78
CA SER A 17 -58.20 123.07 30.58
C SER A 17 -58.53 124.49 30.05
N PRO A 18 -59.59 124.67 29.23
CA PRO A 18 -59.94 125.95 28.59
C PRO A 18 -60.39 127.06 29.56
N SER A 19 -60.25 126.82 30.87
CA SER A 19 -60.71 127.69 31.94
C SER A 19 -59.76 128.86 32.23
N ALA A 20 -58.57 128.88 31.64
CA ALA A 20 -57.59 129.96 31.82
C ALA A 20 -57.83 131.19 30.91
N LEU A 21 -58.84 131.15 30.02
CA LEU A 21 -59.14 132.20 29.06
C LEU A 21 -60.40 133.03 29.39
N ALA A 22 -61.06 132.75 30.51
CA ALA A 22 -62.23 133.49 30.95
C ALA A 22 -61.82 134.81 31.63
N VAL A 23 -62.39 135.91 31.14
CA VAL A 23 -62.11 137.27 31.60
C VAL A 23 -62.98 137.57 32.83
N ASP A 24 -62.41 137.48 34.03
CA ASP A 24 -63.13 137.64 35.31
C ASP A 24 -63.51 139.09 35.66
N ARG A 25 -63.18 140.08 34.82
CA ARG A 25 -63.55 141.50 34.98
C ARG A 25 -63.74 142.17 33.62
N PRO A 26 -64.72 143.07 33.43
CA PRO A 26 -64.96 143.71 32.13
C PRO A 26 -63.71 144.47 31.64
N ILE A 27 -63.37 144.25 30.37
CA ILE A 27 -62.21 144.86 29.71
C ILE A 27 -62.57 146.30 29.35
N ASP A 28 -61.97 147.26 30.02
CA ASP A 28 -62.21 148.70 29.76
C ASP A 28 -61.02 149.41 29.09
N THR A 29 -59.91 148.71 28.81
CA THR A 29 -58.71 149.31 28.18
C THR A 29 -58.05 148.41 27.13
N THR A 30 -57.55 149.02 26.05
CA THR A 30 -56.96 148.37 24.87
C THR A 30 -55.72 147.52 25.19
N GLU A 31 -54.96 147.88 26.22
CA GLU A 31 -53.78 147.12 26.67
C GLU A 31 -54.16 145.74 27.23
N GLN A 32 -55.30 145.63 27.92
CA GLN A 32 -55.76 144.36 28.51
C GLN A 32 -56.23 143.36 27.43
N PHE A 33 -56.75 143.85 26.31
CA PHE A 33 -57.14 143.01 25.17
C PHE A 33 -55.91 142.43 24.44
N LEU A 34 -54.85 143.22 24.26
CA LEU A 34 -53.62 142.77 23.59
C LEU A 34 -52.85 141.74 24.43
N ASP A 35 -52.84 141.87 25.76
CA ASP A 35 -52.22 140.88 26.66
C ASP A 35 -52.98 139.53 26.67
N TRP A 36 -54.32 139.57 26.52
CA TRP A 36 -55.12 138.36 26.34
C TRP A 36 -54.92 137.74 24.95
N LEU A 37 -54.88 138.54 23.88
CA LEU A 37 -54.67 138.06 22.51
C LEU A 37 -53.30 137.38 22.37
N THR A 38 -52.24 137.99 22.91
CA THR A 38 -50.89 137.39 22.90
C THR A 38 -50.84 136.09 23.68
N LYS A 39 -51.56 135.96 24.80
CA LYS A 39 -51.69 134.68 25.52
C LYS A 39 -52.38 133.60 24.70
N VAL A 40 -53.42 133.95 23.93
CA VAL A 40 -54.11 133.02 23.02
C VAL A 40 -53.20 132.61 21.86
N GLU A 41 -52.47 133.56 21.27
CA GLU A 41 -51.54 133.29 20.17
C GLU A 41 -50.37 132.40 20.60
N ILE A 42 -49.81 132.62 21.80
CA ILE A 42 -48.78 131.75 22.38
C ILE A 42 -49.33 130.34 22.63
N ALA A 43 -50.52 130.21 23.23
CA ALA A 43 -51.12 128.91 23.48
C ALA A 43 -51.44 128.14 22.17
N GLN A 44 -51.86 128.85 21.12
CA GLN A 44 -52.12 128.25 19.81
C GLN A 44 -50.81 127.83 19.10
N ALA A 45 -49.74 128.62 19.22
CA ALA A 45 -48.42 128.26 18.72
C ALA A 45 -47.84 127.05 19.46
N GLU A 46 -47.98 126.99 20.78
CA GLU A 46 -47.55 125.85 21.61
C GLU A 46 -48.34 124.56 21.29
N ASP A 47 -49.66 124.64 21.02
CA ASP A 47 -50.45 123.46 20.62
C ASP A 47 -50.06 122.93 19.23
N GLN A 48 -49.77 123.82 18.28
CA GLN A 48 -49.28 123.42 16.96
C GLN A 48 -47.86 122.84 17.03
N GLU A 49 -46.95 123.49 17.77
CA GLU A 49 -45.57 123.02 17.96
C GLU A 49 -45.51 121.68 18.72
N SER A 50 -46.38 121.47 19.71
CA SER A 50 -46.47 120.21 20.46
C SER A 50 -46.82 119.02 19.55
N LYS A 51 -47.73 119.19 18.57
CA LYS A 51 -48.09 118.12 17.62
C LYS A 51 -46.94 117.74 16.69
N TYR A 52 -46.20 118.73 16.17
CA TYR A 52 -45.02 118.47 15.35
C TYR A 52 -43.89 117.84 16.17
N SER A 53 -43.68 118.31 17.41
CA SER A 53 -42.67 117.74 18.33
C SER A 53 -42.96 116.28 18.68
N GLN A 54 -44.22 115.93 18.96
CA GLN A 54 -44.64 114.54 19.20
C GLN A 54 -44.42 113.64 17.97
N CYS A 55 -44.72 114.14 16.77
CA CYS A 55 -44.49 113.39 15.52
C CYS A 55 -43.00 113.14 15.27
N VAL A 56 -42.15 114.16 15.50
CA VAL A 56 -40.70 114.03 15.39
C VAL A 56 -40.15 113.05 16.42
N GLU A 57 -40.65 113.07 17.66
CA GLU A 57 -40.22 112.14 18.69
C GLU A 57 -40.64 110.70 18.37
N LEU A 58 -41.85 110.49 17.84
CA LEU A 58 -42.29 109.18 17.35
C LEU A 58 -41.41 108.68 16.20
N LEU A 59 -41.06 109.54 15.23
CA LEU A 59 -40.16 109.18 14.13
C LEU A 59 -38.75 108.85 14.62
N ARG A 60 -38.22 109.59 15.60
CA ARG A 60 -36.93 109.29 16.24
C ARG A 60 -36.98 107.97 17.02
N GLN A 61 -38.09 107.66 17.67
CA GLN A 61 -38.30 106.39 18.34
C GLN A 61 -38.33 105.25 17.32
N ARG A 62 -39.08 105.38 16.23
CA ARG A 62 -39.11 104.37 15.15
C ARG A 62 -37.76 104.20 14.47
N GLN A 63 -37.01 105.27 14.29
CA GLN A 63 -35.64 105.20 13.79
C GLN A 63 -34.75 104.39 14.74
N ARG A 64 -34.83 104.65 16.05
CA ARG A 64 -34.11 103.87 17.07
C ARG A 64 -34.52 102.40 17.07
N ASP A 65 -35.82 102.10 16.99
CA ASP A 65 -36.33 100.72 16.91
C ASP A 65 -35.78 100.00 15.68
N VAL A 66 -35.81 100.64 14.51
CA VAL A 66 -35.30 100.05 13.25
C VAL A 66 -33.78 99.86 13.29
N THR A 67 -33.03 100.81 13.85
CA THR A 67 -31.58 100.65 14.04
C THR A 67 -31.29 99.49 14.99
N SER A 68 -32.03 99.35 16.09
CA SER A 68 -31.88 98.22 17.02
C SER A 68 -32.22 96.87 16.37
N ILE A 69 -33.25 96.82 15.53
CA ILE A 69 -33.59 95.60 14.78
C ILE A 69 -32.50 95.27 13.76
N LEU A 70 -31.94 96.25 13.07
CA LEU A 70 -30.82 96.04 12.14
C LEU A 70 -29.58 95.50 12.87
N GLU A 71 -29.21 96.10 14.01
CA GLU A 71 -28.12 95.61 14.87
C GLU A 71 -28.37 94.17 15.33
N TYR A 72 -29.62 93.81 15.65
CA TYR A 72 -30.00 92.46 16.03
C TYR A 72 -29.91 91.47 14.85
N VAL A 73 -30.33 91.89 13.65
CA VAL A 73 -30.23 91.07 12.43
C VAL A 73 -28.77 90.87 12.04
N ASP A 74 -27.94 91.91 12.13
CA ASP A 74 -26.50 91.81 11.88
C ASP A 74 -25.84 90.87 12.90
N SER A 75 -26.19 90.98 14.18
CA SER A 75 -25.74 90.05 15.23
C SER A 75 -26.16 88.61 14.94
N ILE A 76 -27.41 88.38 14.49
CA ILE A 76 -27.85 87.05 14.07
C ILE A 76 -27.05 86.57 12.86
N GLY A 77 -26.77 87.45 11.89
CA GLY A 77 -25.93 87.18 10.73
C GLY A 77 -24.55 86.66 11.14
N ASP A 78 -23.88 87.38 12.04
CA ASP A 78 -22.58 87.00 12.60
C ASP A 78 -22.64 85.64 13.31
N THR A 79 -23.67 85.39 14.13
CA THR A 79 -23.81 84.08 14.80
C THR A 79 -24.06 82.93 13.83
N ILE A 80 -24.77 83.16 12.72
CA ILE A 80 -25.00 82.15 11.68
C ILE A 80 -23.71 81.89 10.90
N GLU A 81 -22.91 82.93 10.61
CA GLU A 81 -21.60 82.74 10.00
C GLU A 81 -20.65 81.96 10.91
N ASP A 82 -20.61 82.28 12.19
CA ASP A 82 -19.83 81.53 13.18
C ASP A 82 -20.31 80.08 13.29
N MET A 83 -21.63 79.85 13.35
CA MET A 83 -22.20 78.50 13.36
C MET A 83 -21.86 77.71 12.08
N LYS A 84 -21.88 78.35 10.90
CA LYS A 84 -21.45 77.72 9.64
C LYS A 84 -19.96 77.37 9.66
N LEU A 85 -19.12 78.24 10.20
CA LEU A 85 -17.68 77.99 10.33
C LEU A 85 -17.41 76.82 11.29
N GLN A 86 -18.08 76.80 12.44
CA GLN A 86 -18.02 75.70 13.40
C GLN A 86 -18.52 74.39 12.77
N HIS A 87 -19.62 74.41 12.02
CA HIS A 87 -20.14 73.22 11.35
C HIS A 87 -19.14 72.65 10.33
N ARG A 88 -18.54 73.48 9.47
CA ARG A 88 -17.49 73.06 8.53
C ARG A 88 -16.28 72.49 9.27
N THR A 89 -15.90 73.09 10.39
CA THR A 89 -14.79 72.60 11.23
C THR A 89 -15.12 71.23 11.82
N VAL A 90 -16.34 71.03 12.30
CA VAL A 90 -16.82 69.75 12.84
C VAL A 90 -16.92 68.70 11.74
N GLU A 91 -17.42 69.06 10.55
CA GLU A 91 -17.52 68.14 9.41
C GLU A 91 -16.13 67.68 8.95
N ALA A 92 -15.18 68.61 8.79
CA ALA A 92 -13.79 68.27 8.46
C ALA A 92 -13.16 67.39 9.55
N ARG A 93 -13.37 67.68 10.84
CA ARG A 93 -12.91 66.83 11.96
C ARG A 93 -13.56 65.45 11.93
N THR A 94 -14.84 65.36 11.61
CA THR A 94 -15.59 64.10 11.56
C THR A 94 -15.15 63.23 10.39
N GLN A 95 -14.93 63.82 9.21
CA GLN A 95 -14.38 63.10 8.05
C GLN A 95 -12.94 62.61 8.32
N ASN A 96 -12.10 63.42 8.96
CA ASN A 96 -10.78 62.99 9.39
C ASN A 96 -10.84 61.85 10.41
N LEU A 97 -11.77 61.92 11.36
CA LEU A 97 -11.98 60.84 12.33
C LEU A 97 -12.53 59.57 11.68
N GLN A 98 -13.45 59.69 10.73
CA GLN A 98 -13.97 58.56 9.97
C GLN A 98 -12.87 57.88 9.15
N THR A 99 -12.06 58.64 8.41
CA THR A 99 -10.94 58.08 7.64
C THR A 99 -9.89 57.43 8.53
N PHE A 100 -9.56 58.06 9.66
CA PHE A 100 -8.66 57.47 10.66
C PHE A 100 -9.22 56.18 11.26
N SER A 101 -10.51 56.16 11.60
CA SER A 101 -11.17 54.96 12.14
C SER A 101 -11.23 53.83 11.12
N ALA A 102 -11.53 54.14 9.85
CA ALA A 102 -11.57 53.15 8.78
C ALA A 102 -10.18 52.52 8.57
N ARG A 103 -9.12 53.35 8.59
CA ARG A 103 -7.74 52.88 8.51
C ARG A 103 -7.37 51.98 9.68
N ILE A 104 -7.76 52.33 10.91
CA ILE A 104 -7.51 51.48 12.08
C ILE A 104 -8.21 50.13 11.95
N ILE A 105 -9.44 50.10 11.47
CA ILE A 105 -10.19 48.85 11.27
C ILE A 105 -9.48 47.97 10.22
N GLU A 106 -8.98 48.56 9.13
CA GLU A 106 -8.21 47.85 8.11
C GLU A 106 -6.89 47.29 8.68
N GLU A 107 -6.13 48.10 9.43
CA GLU A 107 -4.91 47.67 10.09
C GLU A 107 -5.17 46.56 11.12
N GLN A 108 -6.26 46.65 11.89
CA GLN A 108 -6.67 45.60 12.83
C GLN A 108 -6.99 44.29 12.09
N ALA A 109 -7.81 44.34 11.03
CA ALA A 109 -8.13 43.14 10.25
C ALA A 109 -6.88 42.50 9.62
N ALA A 110 -5.91 43.32 9.19
CA ALA A 110 -4.63 42.83 8.69
C ALA A 110 -3.79 42.16 9.78
N LEU A 111 -3.75 42.72 10.99
CA LEU A 111 -3.06 42.15 12.14
C LEU A 111 -3.72 40.84 12.62
N ASP A 112 -5.05 40.78 12.66
CA ASP A 112 -5.78 39.56 13.02
C ASP A 112 -5.48 38.43 12.02
N LYS A 113 -5.49 38.73 10.72
CA LYS A 113 -5.09 37.77 9.68
C LYS A 113 -3.65 37.29 9.85
N LEU A 114 -2.72 38.19 10.22
CA LEU A 114 -1.34 37.83 10.50
C LEU A 114 -1.25 36.92 11.74
N ALA A 115 -2.01 37.22 12.80
CA ALA A 115 -2.06 36.42 14.01
C ALA A 115 -2.57 35.00 13.73
N ASP A 116 -3.62 34.87 12.91
CA ASP A 116 -4.15 33.56 12.49
C ASP A 116 -3.11 32.76 11.69
N GLN A 117 -2.43 33.40 10.74
CA GLN A 117 -1.36 32.75 9.96
C GLN A 117 -0.18 32.32 10.85
N LEU A 118 0.20 33.16 11.82
CA LEU A 118 1.24 32.82 12.78
C LEU A 118 0.82 31.66 13.68
N GLY A 119 -0.43 31.67 14.14
CA GLY A 119 -1.01 30.59 14.94
C GLY A 119 -1.03 29.25 14.21
N GLN A 120 -1.41 29.25 12.92
CA GLN A 120 -1.38 28.04 12.09
C GLN A 120 0.05 27.48 11.92
N ARG A 121 1.03 28.35 11.66
CA ARG A 121 2.44 27.95 11.54
C ARG A 121 3.03 27.46 12.86
N LEU A 122 2.70 28.12 13.97
CA LEU A 122 3.11 27.70 15.31
C LEU A 122 2.43 26.40 15.74
N GLY A 123 1.25 26.09 15.21
CA GLY A 123 0.52 24.85 15.47
C GLY A 123 1.36 23.60 15.29
N TYR A 124 2.10 23.50 14.18
CA TYR A 124 3.01 22.38 13.90
C TYR A 124 4.06 22.17 15.01
N PHE A 125 4.57 23.26 15.60
CA PHE A 125 5.58 23.19 16.66
C PHE A 125 4.97 22.84 18.03
N ASN A 126 3.75 23.28 18.30
CA ASN A 126 3.04 22.98 19.55
C ASN A 126 2.66 21.49 19.64
N ASP A 127 2.38 20.86 18.50
CA ASP A 127 2.03 19.43 18.43
C ASP A 127 3.15 18.52 18.99
N LEU A 128 4.40 18.96 18.90
CA LEU A 128 5.56 18.19 19.36
C LEU A 128 5.42 17.77 20.82
N GLU A 129 5.01 18.66 21.72
CA GLU A 129 4.97 18.35 23.16
C GLU A 129 3.91 17.28 23.46
N THR A 130 2.74 17.38 22.82
CA THR A 130 1.64 16.42 22.97
C THR A 130 2.05 15.05 22.42
N ILE A 131 2.63 15.01 21.22
CA ILE A 131 3.07 13.76 20.59
C ILE A 131 4.21 13.12 21.37
N THR A 132 5.18 13.92 21.83
CA THR A 132 6.31 13.45 22.64
C THR A 132 5.83 12.78 23.92
N LYS A 133 4.85 13.36 24.62
CA LYS A 133 4.27 12.77 25.84
C LYS A 133 3.65 11.39 25.57
N LEU A 134 2.94 11.23 24.46
CA LEU A 134 2.37 9.93 24.08
C LEU A 134 3.45 8.89 23.74
N MET A 135 4.46 9.27 22.95
CA MET A 135 5.54 8.37 22.52
C MET A 135 6.47 7.93 23.66
N HIS A 136 6.53 8.72 24.75
CA HIS A 136 7.32 8.41 25.95
C HIS A 136 6.51 7.73 27.05
N ALA A 137 5.21 7.55 26.88
CA ALA A 137 4.42 6.83 27.88
C ALA A 137 4.95 5.38 28.04
N PRO A 138 4.80 4.79 29.24
CA PRO A 138 5.26 3.42 29.48
C PRO A 138 4.26 2.40 28.90
N GLY A 139 4.77 1.40 28.16
CA GLY A 139 4.01 0.24 27.69
C GLY A 139 4.13 -0.01 26.18
N GLU A 140 4.30 -1.27 25.76
CA GLU A 140 4.43 -1.63 24.33
C GLU A 140 3.10 -1.52 23.57
N ALA A 141 1.96 -1.52 24.27
CA ALA A 141 0.62 -1.46 23.68
C ALA A 141 0.15 -0.04 23.32
N ILE A 142 0.98 1.00 23.49
CA ILE A 142 0.65 2.38 23.13
C ILE A 142 0.33 2.50 21.64
N CYS A 143 0.94 1.66 20.80
CA CYS A 143 0.69 1.59 19.37
C CYS A 143 -0.78 1.27 19.03
N LEU A 144 -1.54 0.68 19.97
CA LEU A 144 -2.96 0.37 19.79
C LEU A 144 -3.89 1.55 20.09
N HIS A 145 -3.36 2.67 20.60
CA HIS A 145 -4.18 3.83 20.92
C HIS A 145 -4.71 4.46 19.62
N ASP A 146 -6.00 4.84 19.59
CA ASP A 146 -6.68 5.33 18.37
C ASP A 146 -5.95 6.51 17.72
N ASN A 147 -5.36 7.40 18.53
CA ASN A 147 -4.61 8.57 18.04
C ASN A 147 -3.16 8.27 17.63
N PHE A 148 -2.63 7.06 17.84
CA PHE A 148 -1.21 6.78 17.60
C PHE A 148 -0.82 6.95 16.13
N ILE A 149 -1.53 6.29 15.21
CA ILE A 149 -1.30 6.42 13.76
C ILE A 149 -1.57 7.85 13.28
N PRO A 150 -2.69 8.52 13.65
CA PRO A 150 -2.89 9.93 13.35
C PRO A 150 -1.74 10.85 13.78
N TYR A 151 -1.14 10.60 14.96
CA TYR A 151 0.02 11.37 15.39
C TYR A 151 1.29 11.05 14.60
N ILE A 152 1.47 9.83 14.08
CA ILE A 152 2.56 9.51 13.15
C ILE A 152 2.40 10.32 11.85
N HIS A 153 1.22 10.29 11.23
CA HIS A 153 0.98 11.10 10.04
C HIS A 153 1.18 12.60 10.31
N ARG A 154 0.72 13.08 11.47
CA ARG A 154 0.93 14.47 11.87
C ARG A 154 2.41 14.80 12.05
N LEU A 155 3.23 13.88 12.55
CA LEU A 155 4.69 14.05 12.62
C LEU A 155 5.30 14.16 11.22
N GLU A 156 4.88 13.32 10.28
CA GLU A 156 5.36 13.40 8.89
C GLU A 156 5.01 14.74 8.25
N GLU A 157 3.78 15.25 8.45
CA GLU A 157 3.38 16.60 8.01
C GLU A 157 4.24 17.70 8.65
N CYS A 158 4.53 17.58 9.95
CA CYS A 158 5.38 18.55 10.65
C CYS A 158 6.83 18.52 10.14
N ILE A 159 7.37 17.34 9.84
CA ILE A 159 8.71 17.17 9.26
C ILE A 159 8.76 17.84 7.88
N GLU A 160 7.80 17.52 7.01
CA GLU A 160 7.72 18.11 5.68
C GLU A 160 7.61 19.65 5.74
N HIS A 161 6.77 20.17 6.65
CA HIS A 161 6.63 21.62 6.83
C HIS A 161 7.94 22.30 7.25
N VAL A 162 8.68 21.70 8.19
CA VAL A 162 9.95 22.25 8.67
C VAL A 162 11.03 22.15 7.60
N GLU A 163 11.08 21.05 6.83
CA GLU A 163 11.99 20.88 5.70
C GLU A 163 11.77 21.91 4.59
N GLN A 164 10.51 22.27 4.32
CA GLN A 164 10.16 23.34 3.37
C GLN A 164 10.51 24.75 3.88
N ASN A 165 10.70 24.93 5.19
CA ASN A 165 10.94 26.24 5.83
C ASN A 165 12.22 26.26 6.68
N PRO A 166 13.42 26.04 6.09
CA PRO A 166 14.69 25.94 6.83
C PRO A 166 15.14 27.27 7.46
N HIS A 167 14.55 28.39 7.06
CA HIS A 167 14.87 29.73 7.54
C HIS A 167 14.20 30.07 8.88
N TYR A 168 13.34 29.20 9.40
CA TYR A 168 12.72 29.39 10.71
C TYR A 168 13.74 29.28 11.83
N LYS A 169 13.49 30.03 12.91
CA LYS A 169 14.35 29.98 14.09
C LYS A 169 14.27 28.59 14.73
N ASP A 170 15.43 28.00 15.01
CA ASP A 170 15.59 26.66 15.60
C ASP A 170 14.97 25.53 14.76
N ALA A 171 14.76 25.73 13.45
CA ALA A 171 14.16 24.73 12.54
C ALA A 171 14.89 23.38 12.60
N GLU A 172 16.22 23.39 12.56
CA GLU A 172 17.05 22.18 12.62
C GLU A 172 16.83 21.39 13.93
N LEU A 173 16.68 22.10 15.07
CA LEU A 173 16.43 21.46 16.36
C LEU A 173 15.05 20.79 16.40
N TYR A 174 14.02 21.46 15.88
CA TYR A 174 12.69 20.89 15.81
C TYR A 174 12.62 19.72 14.85
N LEU A 175 13.26 19.83 13.67
CA LEU A 175 13.36 18.74 12.70
C LEU A 175 13.97 17.49 13.35
N MET A 176 15.11 17.65 14.03
CA MET A 176 15.76 16.55 14.76
C MET A 176 14.81 15.91 15.79
N ARG A 177 14.06 16.72 16.55
CA ARG A 177 13.11 16.21 17.56
C ARG A 177 11.92 15.49 16.95
N PHE A 178 11.37 15.99 15.84
CA PHE A 178 10.28 15.32 15.12
C PHE A 178 10.75 13.97 14.56
N GLN A 179 11.92 13.94 13.92
CA GLN A 179 12.54 12.70 13.41
C GLN A 179 12.82 11.69 14.53
N GLN A 180 13.26 12.16 15.71
CA GLN A 180 13.47 11.31 16.88
C GLN A 180 12.13 10.71 17.38
N CYS A 181 11.06 11.51 17.42
CA CYS A 181 9.73 11.03 17.79
C CYS A 181 9.19 10.01 16.77
N LEU A 182 9.39 10.25 15.48
CA LEU A 182 8.99 9.33 14.42
C LEU A 182 9.76 8.00 14.52
N THR A 183 11.09 8.06 14.63
CA THR A 183 11.93 6.87 14.86
C THR A 183 11.49 6.08 16.09
N ARG A 184 11.13 6.79 17.17
CA ARG A 184 10.61 6.17 18.39
C ARG A 184 9.28 5.47 18.13
N GLY A 185 8.34 6.11 17.44
CA GLY A 185 7.05 5.53 17.05
C GLY A 185 7.21 4.25 16.22
N MET A 186 8.06 4.29 15.19
CA MET A 186 8.39 3.13 14.35
C MET A 186 9.03 1.99 15.15
N THR A 187 9.90 2.33 16.10
CA THR A 187 10.52 1.34 17.00
C THR A 187 9.48 0.70 17.92
N LEU A 188 8.51 1.47 18.44
CA LEU A 188 7.42 0.93 19.26
C LEU A 188 6.54 -0.04 18.47
N ILE A 189 6.21 0.30 17.21
CA ILE A 189 5.50 -0.59 16.28
C ILE A 189 6.28 -1.91 16.13
N LYS A 190 7.57 -1.84 15.78
CA LYS A 190 8.43 -3.03 15.64
C LYS A 190 8.40 -3.87 16.91
N MET A 191 8.65 -3.26 18.07
CA MET A 191 8.73 -3.97 19.35
C MET A 191 7.43 -4.70 19.65
N TYR A 192 6.29 -4.03 19.49
CA TYR A 192 4.97 -4.63 19.69
C TYR A 192 4.69 -5.77 18.71
N CYS A 193 4.99 -5.60 17.42
CA CYS A 193 4.85 -6.64 16.40
C CYS A 193 5.68 -7.88 16.74
N VAL A 194 6.98 -7.69 17.00
CA VAL A 194 7.92 -8.77 17.36
C VAL A 194 7.49 -9.49 18.64
N SER A 195 7.11 -8.73 19.67
CA SER A 195 6.63 -9.26 20.96
C SER A 195 5.37 -10.11 20.79
N THR A 196 4.40 -9.60 20.03
CA THR A 196 3.12 -10.28 19.76
C THR A 196 3.33 -11.57 18.97
N ILE A 197 4.15 -11.53 17.92
CA ILE A 197 4.44 -12.71 17.08
C ILE A 197 5.19 -13.78 17.88
N ARG A 198 6.21 -13.40 18.65
CA ARG A 198 6.97 -14.36 19.49
C ARG A 198 6.10 -15.00 20.55
N THR A 199 5.26 -14.20 21.23
CA THR A 199 4.33 -14.70 22.25
C THR A 199 3.34 -15.68 21.64
N LEU A 200 2.74 -15.32 20.49
CA LEU A 200 1.86 -16.22 19.74
C LEU A 200 2.56 -17.51 19.33
N GLY A 201 3.80 -17.41 18.83
CA GLY A 201 4.63 -18.54 18.45
C GLY A 201 4.88 -19.49 19.62
N ALA A 202 5.30 -18.96 20.77
CA ALA A 202 5.55 -19.73 21.97
C ALA A 202 4.28 -20.42 22.50
N ASP A 203 3.14 -19.73 22.48
CA ASP A 203 1.85 -20.28 22.91
C ASP A 203 1.38 -21.42 22.00
N MET A 204 1.56 -21.28 20.69
CA MET A 204 1.24 -22.35 19.73
C MET A 204 2.22 -23.52 19.87
N ALA A 205 3.52 -23.26 20.04
CA ALA A 205 4.52 -24.30 20.21
C ALA A 205 4.28 -25.14 21.48
N LYS A 206 3.92 -24.52 22.61
CA LYS A 206 3.54 -25.24 23.84
C LYS A 206 2.34 -26.16 23.63
N LYS A 207 1.28 -25.65 23.00
CA LYS A 207 0.08 -26.44 22.68
C LYS A 207 0.36 -27.59 21.73
N MET A 208 1.35 -27.46 20.84
CA MET A 208 1.79 -28.53 19.96
C MET A 208 2.39 -29.71 20.74
N VAL A 209 3.15 -29.42 21.80
CA VAL A 209 3.75 -30.44 22.67
C VAL A 209 2.69 -31.11 23.55
N ASP A 210 1.73 -30.34 24.06
CA ASP A 210 0.67 -30.85 24.95
C ASP A 210 -0.39 -31.68 24.21
N THR A 211 -0.52 -31.52 22.89
CA THR A 211 -1.47 -32.28 22.07
C THR A 211 -0.84 -33.60 21.65
N ASP A 212 -1.27 -34.73 22.24
CA ASP A 212 -0.80 -36.08 21.89
C ASP A 212 -0.75 -36.29 20.36
N SER A 213 0.48 -36.45 19.86
CA SER A 213 0.87 -36.41 18.44
C SER A 213 0.50 -37.66 17.63
N THR A 214 -0.33 -38.55 18.17
CA THR A 214 -0.53 -39.90 17.63
C THR A 214 -1.70 -40.03 16.65
N ALA A 215 -2.59 -39.04 16.55
CA ALA A 215 -3.75 -39.09 15.67
C ALA A 215 -3.70 -38.05 14.53
N PRO A 216 -3.76 -38.46 13.24
CA PRO A 216 -3.67 -37.54 12.09
C PRO A 216 -4.83 -36.52 12.02
N ARG A 217 -6.01 -36.87 12.55
CA ARG A 217 -7.13 -35.91 12.70
C ARG A 217 -6.78 -34.76 13.66
N SER A 218 -6.06 -35.05 14.75
CA SER A 218 -5.65 -34.04 15.74
C SER A 218 -4.68 -33.03 15.11
N LEU A 219 -3.72 -33.50 14.30
CA LEU A 219 -2.76 -32.62 13.60
C LEU A 219 -3.43 -31.70 12.58
N SER A 220 -4.44 -32.16 11.85
CA SER A 220 -5.17 -31.33 10.88
C SER A 220 -5.94 -30.20 11.58
N HIS A 221 -6.66 -30.52 12.66
CA HIS A 221 -7.33 -29.53 13.50
C HIS A 221 -6.34 -28.52 14.10
N PHE A 222 -5.17 -28.99 14.54
CA PHE A 222 -4.12 -28.13 15.08
C PHE A 222 -3.55 -27.18 14.02
N SER A 223 -3.36 -27.63 12.77
CA SER A 223 -2.99 -26.76 11.64
C SER A 223 -3.98 -25.63 11.46
N ALA A 224 -5.27 -25.97 11.36
CA ALA A 224 -6.32 -24.99 11.16
C ALA A 224 -6.37 -24.00 12.34
N TYR A 225 -6.17 -24.48 13.56
CA TYR A 225 -6.09 -23.64 14.76
C TYR A 225 -4.94 -22.63 14.69
N ILE A 226 -3.75 -23.05 14.27
CA ILE A 226 -2.61 -22.15 14.05
C ILE A 226 -2.99 -21.06 13.04
N TYR A 227 -3.46 -21.43 11.85
CA TYR A 227 -3.81 -20.46 10.81
C TYR A 227 -4.88 -19.47 11.26
N VAL A 228 -5.91 -19.92 11.98
CA VAL A 228 -6.97 -19.05 12.51
C VAL A 228 -6.41 -18.03 13.50
N ASN A 229 -5.53 -18.45 14.42
CA ASN A 229 -4.97 -17.53 15.41
C ASN A 229 -4.01 -16.52 14.76
N PHE A 230 -3.16 -16.95 13.83
CA PHE A 230 -2.34 -16.02 13.06
C PHE A 230 -3.19 -15.07 12.21
N ARG A 231 -4.31 -15.52 11.61
CA ARG A 231 -5.23 -14.61 10.90
C ARG A 231 -5.88 -13.58 11.83
N LYS A 232 -6.23 -13.97 13.05
CA LYS A 232 -6.80 -13.04 14.06
C LYS A 232 -5.77 -12.02 14.56
N THR A 233 -4.52 -12.42 14.71
CA THR A 233 -3.44 -11.49 15.09
C THR A 233 -3.10 -10.54 13.95
N ALA A 234 -3.20 -11.00 12.69
CA ALA A 234 -2.96 -10.17 11.51
C ALA A 234 -3.86 -8.93 11.49
N THR A 235 -5.14 -9.05 11.85
CA THR A 235 -6.06 -7.90 11.85
C THR A 235 -5.65 -6.78 12.82
N LYS A 236 -4.85 -7.10 13.84
CA LYS A 236 -4.34 -6.12 14.81
C LYS A 236 -3.00 -5.53 14.37
N LEU A 237 -2.13 -6.36 13.76
CA LEU A 237 -0.79 -5.94 13.38
C LEU A 237 -0.73 -5.29 12.00
N GLN A 238 -1.63 -5.62 11.09
CA GLN A 238 -1.60 -5.13 9.71
C GLN A 238 -1.62 -3.59 9.62
N PRO A 239 -2.48 -2.84 10.35
CA PRO A 239 -2.46 -1.38 10.27
C PRO A 239 -1.13 -0.77 10.73
N LEU A 240 -0.47 -1.39 11.72
CA LEU A 240 0.81 -0.94 12.25
C LEU A 240 1.97 -1.28 11.31
N ILE A 241 1.97 -2.48 10.74
CA ILE A 241 2.97 -2.91 9.76
C ILE A 241 2.84 -2.09 8.48
N HIS A 242 1.62 -1.81 8.02
CA HIS A 242 1.36 -0.98 6.85
C HIS A 242 1.94 0.43 7.03
N GLU A 243 1.75 1.04 8.20
CA GLU A 243 2.37 2.34 8.50
C GLU A 243 3.90 2.27 8.44
N LEU A 244 4.48 1.20 8.99
CA LEU A 244 5.93 0.95 8.92
C LEU A 244 6.41 0.72 7.47
N GLU A 245 5.61 0.07 6.62
CA GLU A 245 5.89 -0.13 5.20
C GLU A 245 5.91 1.22 4.47
N ILE A 246 4.89 2.05 4.63
CA ILE A 246 4.82 3.40 4.04
C ILE A 246 6.03 4.25 4.45
N SER A 247 6.31 4.33 5.76
CA SER A 247 7.44 5.13 6.23
C SER A 247 8.79 4.57 5.77
N SER A 248 8.92 3.24 5.57
CA SER A 248 10.15 2.63 5.06
C SER A 248 10.42 2.88 3.56
N GLU A 249 9.37 3.19 2.79
CA GLU A 249 9.51 3.64 1.41
C GLU A 249 10.04 5.08 1.34
N LYS A 250 9.57 5.93 2.26
CA LYS A 250 10.00 7.34 2.35
C LYS A 250 11.40 7.47 2.94
N HIS A 251 11.74 6.63 3.94
CA HIS A 251 12.99 6.69 4.68
C HIS A 251 13.64 5.30 4.78
N SER A 252 14.80 5.14 4.15
CA SER A 252 15.54 3.87 4.12
C SER A 252 15.91 3.34 5.51
N ASP A 253 16.03 4.22 6.51
CA ASP A 253 16.43 3.88 7.88
C ASP A 253 15.44 2.93 8.56
N TYR A 254 14.16 2.94 8.14
CA TYR A 254 13.12 2.07 8.71
C TYR A 254 13.03 0.70 8.03
N GLN A 255 13.72 0.49 6.90
CA GLN A 255 13.74 -0.82 6.22
C GLN A 255 14.30 -1.93 7.11
N ALA A 256 15.30 -1.61 7.95
CA ALA A 256 15.84 -2.55 8.92
C ALA A 256 14.79 -2.99 9.96
N LEU A 257 13.95 -2.04 10.43
CA LEU A 257 12.89 -2.33 11.40
C LEU A 257 11.81 -3.24 10.80
N LEU A 258 11.43 -2.99 9.54
CA LEU A 258 10.48 -3.81 8.80
C LEU A 258 11.03 -5.23 8.54
N SER A 259 12.29 -5.32 8.12
CA SER A 259 12.99 -6.60 7.91
C SER A 259 13.07 -7.43 9.20
N ASP A 260 13.26 -6.79 10.36
CA ASP A 260 13.22 -7.47 11.65
C ASP A 260 11.83 -8.05 11.97
N CYS A 261 10.75 -7.34 11.67
CA CYS A 261 9.39 -7.85 11.82
C CYS A 261 9.15 -9.09 10.92
N ALA A 262 9.56 -9.00 9.65
CA ALA A 262 9.39 -10.09 8.68
C ALA A 262 10.26 -11.31 9.02
N SER A 263 11.50 -11.10 9.48
CA SER A 263 12.39 -12.19 9.91
C SER A 263 11.89 -12.91 11.16
N VAL A 264 11.35 -12.17 12.14
CA VAL A 264 10.73 -12.79 13.33
C VAL A 264 9.47 -13.55 12.95
N TYR A 265 8.64 -13.01 12.06
CA TYR A 265 7.48 -13.73 11.53
C TYR A 265 7.89 -15.05 10.87
N THR A 266 8.80 -14.99 9.90
CA THR A 266 9.24 -16.18 9.14
C THR A 266 9.96 -17.20 10.01
N ALA A 267 10.80 -16.77 10.95
CA ALA A 267 11.44 -17.66 11.92
C ALA A 267 10.41 -18.38 12.81
N THR A 268 9.41 -17.64 13.32
CA THR A 268 8.34 -18.20 14.15
C THR A 268 7.50 -19.20 13.36
N ARG A 269 7.15 -18.88 12.11
CA ARG A 269 6.41 -19.79 11.21
C ARG A 269 7.23 -21.05 10.89
N SER A 270 8.51 -20.89 10.57
CA SER A 270 9.43 -21.99 10.28
C SER A 270 9.49 -22.99 11.43
N GLN A 271 9.64 -22.50 12.67
CA GLN A 271 9.66 -23.36 13.86
C GLN A 271 8.38 -24.17 14.04
N LEU A 272 7.21 -23.57 13.78
CA LEU A 272 5.92 -24.25 13.93
C LEU A 272 5.63 -25.25 12.80
N LEU A 273 6.13 -24.98 11.59
CA LEU A 273 5.81 -25.78 10.41
C LEU A 273 6.83 -26.86 10.11
N SER A 274 8.13 -26.63 10.29
CA SER A 274 9.18 -27.56 9.85
C SER A 274 9.01 -28.99 10.40
N VAL A 275 8.77 -29.13 11.71
CA VAL A 275 8.58 -30.45 12.34
C VAL A 275 7.36 -31.17 11.79
N LYS A 276 6.26 -30.44 11.60
CA LYS A 276 5.01 -30.99 11.08
C LYS A 276 5.13 -31.35 9.60
N CYS A 277 5.67 -30.45 8.77
CA CYS A 277 5.90 -30.69 7.36
C CYS A 277 6.76 -31.93 7.17
N GLN A 278 7.83 -32.10 7.95
CA GLN A 278 8.67 -33.29 7.88
C GLN A 278 7.90 -34.57 8.24
N ALA A 279 7.07 -34.55 9.28
CA ALA A 279 6.25 -35.68 9.68
C ALA A 279 5.21 -36.05 8.59
N ASP A 280 4.43 -35.07 8.11
CA ASP A 280 3.40 -35.27 7.10
C ASP A 280 4.01 -35.70 5.75
N LEU A 281 5.13 -35.09 5.34
CA LEU A 281 5.89 -35.50 4.15
C LEU A 281 6.38 -36.94 4.27
N SER A 282 6.93 -37.32 5.42
CA SER A 282 7.41 -38.69 5.63
C SER A 282 6.28 -39.71 5.61
N HIS A 283 5.08 -39.34 6.07
CA HIS A 283 3.90 -40.20 6.05
C HIS A 283 3.34 -40.35 4.63
N LEU A 284 3.23 -39.25 3.89
CA LEU A 284 2.77 -39.25 2.49
C LEU A 284 3.75 -39.98 1.56
N ALA A 285 5.06 -39.79 1.77
CA ALA A 285 6.08 -40.44 0.96
C ALA A 285 6.19 -41.96 1.20
N ASN A 286 5.89 -42.43 2.42
CA ASN A 286 6.00 -43.85 2.81
C ASN A 286 4.64 -44.56 2.85
N GLN A 287 3.62 -44.02 2.18
CA GLN A 287 2.29 -44.59 2.19
C GLN A 287 2.32 -45.99 1.58
N LYS A 288 1.84 -47.00 2.33
CA LYS A 288 1.98 -48.41 1.95
C LYS A 288 1.27 -48.71 0.61
N GLY A 289 2.04 -49.20 -0.36
CA GLY A 289 1.53 -49.67 -1.66
C GLY A 289 1.52 -48.63 -2.78
N GLY A 290 2.02 -47.41 -2.56
CA GLY A 290 2.18 -46.40 -3.62
C GLY A 290 3.50 -46.54 -4.38
N SER A 291 3.49 -46.20 -5.67
CA SER A 291 4.72 -46.06 -6.47
C SER A 291 5.51 -44.80 -6.06
N LEU A 292 6.80 -44.73 -6.43
CA LEU A 292 7.60 -43.51 -6.22
C LEU A 292 6.97 -42.29 -6.91
N ALA A 293 6.40 -42.48 -8.09
CA ALA A 293 5.69 -41.46 -8.85
C ALA A 293 4.47 -40.92 -8.09
N ASP A 294 3.68 -41.80 -7.46
CA ASP A 294 2.54 -41.39 -6.64
C ASP A 294 3.01 -40.62 -5.40
N ALA A 295 4.05 -41.11 -4.72
CA ALA A 295 4.62 -40.40 -3.57
C ALA A 295 5.06 -38.98 -3.94
N ILE A 296 5.70 -38.79 -5.10
CA ILE A 296 6.08 -37.48 -5.64
C ILE A 296 4.84 -36.61 -5.86
N ARG A 297 3.83 -37.09 -6.60
CA ARG A 297 2.61 -36.31 -6.88
C ARG A 297 1.93 -35.82 -5.59
N HIS A 298 1.70 -36.73 -4.63
CA HIS A 298 1.01 -36.39 -3.38
C HIS A 298 1.80 -35.40 -2.51
N THR A 299 3.12 -35.57 -2.39
CA THR A 299 3.96 -34.68 -1.57
C THR A 299 4.19 -33.32 -2.21
N PHE A 300 4.34 -33.24 -3.54
CA PHE A 300 4.48 -31.97 -4.26
C PHE A 300 3.17 -31.18 -4.23
N THR A 301 2.02 -31.82 -4.47
CA THR A 301 0.71 -31.17 -4.31
C THR A 301 0.50 -30.65 -2.88
N PHE A 302 0.83 -31.45 -1.87
CA PHE A 302 0.77 -31.02 -0.47
C PHE A 302 1.67 -29.81 -0.17
N MET A 303 2.90 -29.80 -0.69
CA MET A 303 3.81 -28.66 -0.50
C MET A 303 3.36 -27.41 -1.24
N MET A 304 2.81 -27.55 -2.44
CA MET A 304 2.19 -26.43 -3.17
C MET A 304 1.05 -25.81 -2.37
N ASP A 305 0.18 -26.63 -1.78
CA ASP A 305 -0.92 -26.16 -0.93
C ASP A 305 -0.42 -25.40 0.31
N ILE A 306 0.65 -25.89 0.96
CA ILE A 306 1.28 -25.22 2.11
C ILE A 306 1.90 -23.90 1.69
N CYS A 307 2.69 -23.87 0.61
CA CYS A 307 3.31 -22.64 0.11
C CYS A 307 2.25 -21.59 -0.26
N GLN A 308 1.15 -22.00 -0.87
CA GLN A 308 0.02 -21.12 -1.16
C GLN A 308 -0.64 -20.57 0.12
N GLN A 309 -0.87 -21.42 1.13
CA GLN A 309 -1.45 -21.00 2.40
C GLN A 309 -0.53 -20.04 3.17
N GLU A 310 0.77 -20.28 3.17
CA GLU A 310 1.76 -19.40 3.79
C GLU A 310 1.86 -18.07 3.05
N TYR A 311 1.83 -18.07 1.72
CA TYR A 311 1.78 -16.85 0.91
C TYR A 311 0.54 -16.01 1.26
N GLN A 312 -0.65 -16.62 1.26
CA GLN A 312 -1.87 -15.92 1.64
C GLN A 312 -1.86 -15.41 3.08
N LEU A 313 -1.21 -16.13 4.00
CA LEU A 313 -1.10 -15.70 5.40
C LEU A 313 -0.11 -14.54 5.53
N TYR A 314 1.04 -14.62 4.88
CA TYR A 314 2.05 -13.57 4.87
C TYR A 314 1.47 -12.26 4.35
N HIS A 315 0.71 -12.30 3.26
CA HIS A 315 0.05 -11.11 2.70
C HIS A 315 -1.08 -10.51 3.54
N LYS A 316 -1.46 -11.15 4.66
CA LYS A 316 -2.33 -10.51 5.66
C LYS A 316 -1.57 -9.64 6.64
N TYR A 317 -0.25 -9.77 6.70
CA TYR A 317 0.63 -8.99 7.56
C TYR A 317 1.42 -7.94 6.78
N PHE A 318 1.97 -8.33 5.64
CA PHE A 318 2.89 -7.51 4.83
C PHE A 318 2.37 -7.39 3.41
N GLU A 319 2.45 -6.21 2.81
CA GLU A 319 2.08 -6.03 1.40
C GLU A 319 3.19 -6.52 0.46
N LYS A 320 4.45 -6.36 0.88
CA LYS A 320 5.63 -6.73 0.07
C LYS A 320 6.33 -7.98 0.58
N GLU A 321 6.80 -8.78 -0.37
CA GLU A 321 7.62 -9.95 -0.08
C GLU A 321 8.99 -9.53 0.45
N SER A 322 9.39 -10.10 1.58
CA SER A 322 10.73 -9.91 2.15
C SER A 322 11.67 -11.03 1.72
N HIS A 323 12.97 -10.75 1.68
CA HIS A 323 13.99 -11.77 1.42
C HIS A 323 13.92 -12.94 2.42
N SER A 324 13.58 -12.65 3.69
CA SER A 324 13.39 -13.68 4.72
C SER A 324 12.25 -14.65 4.40
N PHE A 325 11.21 -14.18 3.71
CA PHE A 325 10.08 -15.03 3.29
C PHE A 325 10.49 -15.99 2.17
N GLY A 326 11.30 -15.53 1.20
CA GLY A 326 11.90 -16.40 0.19
C GLY A 326 12.74 -17.53 0.80
N ILE A 327 13.65 -17.18 1.72
CA ILE A 327 14.48 -18.17 2.45
C ILE A 327 13.60 -19.16 3.23
N PHE A 328 12.52 -18.69 3.85
CA PHE A 328 11.59 -19.55 4.56
C PHE A 328 10.89 -20.56 3.64
N LEU A 329 10.39 -20.13 2.47
CA LEU A 329 9.80 -21.03 1.50
C LEU A 329 10.82 -22.03 0.94
N GLU A 330 12.05 -21.59 0.66
CA GLU A 330 13.16 -22.47 0.27
C GLU A 330 13.48 -23.52 1.35
N SER A 331 13.50 -23.12 2.62
CA SER A 331 13.71 -24.04 3.74
C SER A 331 12.60 -25.08 3.83
N LEU A 332 11.33 -24.66 3.67
CA LEU A 332 10.20 -25.60 3.64
C LEU A 332 10.33 -26.59 2.48
N CYS A 333 10.61 -26.11 1.26
CA CYS A 333 10.78 -26.96 0.08
C CYS A 333 12.02 -27.86 0.17
N GLY A 334 13.07 -27.45 0.88
CA GLY A 334 14.26 -28.26 1.14
C GLY A 334 13.96 -29.59 1.84
N HIS A 335 12.86 -29.68 2.59
CA HIS A 335 12.43 -30.95 3.22
C HIS A 335 12.06 -32.01 2.17
N LEU A 336 11.52 -31.63 1.00
CA LEU A 336 11.23 -32.56 -0.11
C LEU A 336 12.50 -33.26 -0.58
N TYR A 337 13.57 -32.50 -0.81
CA TYR A 337 14.85 -33.04 -1.22
C TYR A 337 15.41 -34.03 -0.19
N SER A 338 15.35 -33.66 1.10
CA SER A 338 15.79 -34.55 2.19
C SER A 338 14.99 -35.86 2.28
N GLN A 339 13.71 -35.82 1.90
CA GLN A 339 12.80 -36.97 1.95
C GLN A 339 13.00 -37.91 0.76
N PHE A 340 13.16 -37.39 -0.46
CA PHE A 340 13.21 -38.20 -1.67
C PHE A 340 14.60 -38.73 -2.02
N ARG A 341 15.66 -37.97 -1.73
CA ARG A 341 17.04 -38.40 -2.00
C ARG A 341 17.38 -39.82 -1.52
N PRO A 342 17.11 -40.21 -0.25
CA PRO A 342 17.42 -41.57 0.20
C PRO A 342 16.57 -42.65 -0.50
N THR A 343 15.33 -42.33 -0.88
CA THR A 343 14.42 -43.25 -1.58
C THR A 343 14.89 -43.49 -3.01
N ILE A 344 15.25 -42.42 -3.74
CA ILE A 344 15.76 -42.49 -5.12
C ILE A 344 17.06 -43.32 -5.19
N ILE A 345 17.97 -43.13 -4.22
CA ILE A 345 19.22 -43.89 -4.18
C ILE A 345 18.96 -45.39 -3.98
N ARG A 346 17.98 -45.76 -3.14
CA ARG A 346 17.67 -47.18 -2.85
C ARG A 346 16.89 -47.84 -3.97
N GLU A 347 16.14 -47.08 -4.76
CA GLU A 347 15.28 -47.62 -5.81
C GLU A 347 16.07 -48.50 -6.79
N THR A 348 15.51 -49.67 -7.05
CA THR A 348 16.06 -50.68 -7.95
C THR A 348 15.21 -50.83 -9.20
N ASP A 349 13.91 -50.55 -9.09
CA ASP A 349 12.98 -50.71 -10.19
C ASP A 349 13.15 -49.59 -11.21
N PHE A 350 13.46 -49.98 -12.43
CA PHE A 350 13.65 -49.08 -13.55
C PHE A 350 12.33 -48.38 -13.95
N ILE A 351 11.20 -49.09 -13.91
CA ILE A 351 9.90 -48.56 -14.34
C ILE A 351 9.45 -47.45 -13.38
N ASN A 352 9.56 -47.67 -12.07
CA ASN A 352 9.23 -46.67 -11.07
C ASN A 352 10.09 -45.41 -11.18
N LEU A 353 11.36 -45.52 -11.60
CA LEU A 353 12.25 -44.38 -11.84
C LEU A 353 11.84 -43.58 -13.09
N CYS A 354 11.43 -44.25 -14.16
CA CYS A 354 10.88 -43.60 -15.35
C CYS A 354 9.58 -42.86 -15.02
N ASP A 355 8.64 -43.49 -14.32
CA ASP A 355 7.37 -42.88 -13.94
C ASP A 355 7.56 -41.70 -12.96
N ALA A 356 8.55 -41.80 -12.08
CA ALA A 356 8.98 -40.71 -11.20
C ALA A 356 9.53 -39.53 -11.98
N SER A 357 10.36 -39.77 -13.02
CA SER A 357 10.88 -38.72 -13.89
C SER A 357 9.75 -37.97 -14.60
N HIS A 358 8.82 -38.70 -15.24
CA HIS A 358 7.66 -38.09 -15.90
C HIS A 358 6.79 -37.29 -14.93
N SER A 359 6.60 -37.79 -13.71
CA SER A 359 5.82 -37.08 -12.69
C SER A 359 6.53 -35.82 -12.20
N LEU A 360 7.87 -35.81 -12.08
CA LEU A 360 8.65 -34.63 -11.72
C LEU A 360 8.70 -33.58 -12.83
N GLN A 361 8.65 -34.01 -14.09
CA GLN A 361 8.60 -33.09 -15.23
C GLN A 361 7.36 -32.18 -15.21
N ALA A 362 6.23 -32.65 -14.67
CA ALA A 362 5.05 -31.82 -14.46
C ALA A 362 5.29 -30.66 -13.48
N TYR A 363 6.35 -30.73 -12.67
CA TYR A 363 6.76 -29.73 -11.70
C TYR A 363 8.11 -29.09 -12.03
N SER A 364 8.67 -29.36 -13.22
CA SER A 364 9.90 -28.73 -13.69
C SER A 364 9.53 -27.45 -14.44
N THR A 365 10.22 -26.34 -14.15
CA THR A 365 10.03 -25.11 -14.93
C THR A 365 10.46 -25.34 -16.38
N PRO A 366 9.65 -24.99 -17.40
CA PRO A 366 10.17 -24.87 -18.75
C PRO A 366 11.31 -23.86 -18.71
N VAL A 367 12.48 -24.32 -19.12
CA VAL A 367 13.75 -23.63 -18.93
C VAL A 367 13.77 -22.36 -19.76
N ASP A 368 13.72 -21.19 -19.11
CA ASP A 368 14.32 -19.97 -19.64
C ASP A 368 15.16 -19.28 -18.55
N TYR A 369 16.48 -19.52 -18.64
CA TYR A 369 17.53 -18.84 -17.89
C TYR A 369 17.65 -17.38 -18.38
N ASN A 370 16.71 -16.51 -18.03
CA ASN A 370 16.91 -15.07 -18.11
C ASN A 370 16.23 -14.43 -16.92
N GLY A 371 17.03 -13.96 -15.96
CA GLY A 371 16.61 -13.35 -14.70
C GLY A 371 15.89 -12.01 -14.86
N VAL A 372 14.75 -12.01 -15.55
CA VAL A 372 13.82 -10.89 -15.72
C VAL A 372 12.42 -11.42 -15.45
N GLU A 373 11.73 -10.75 -14.54
CA GLU A 373 10.28 -10.76 -14.29
C GLU A 373 9.46 -11.89 -14.94
N SER A 374 9.01 -12.85 -14.11
CA SER A 374 7.84 -13.73 -14.32
C SER A 374 7.49 -14.07 -15.78
N VAL A 375 8.11 -15.11 -16.33
CA VAL A 375 7.89 -15.51 -17.73
C VAL A 375 6.80 -16.57 -17.94
N ASP A 376 6.27 -17.25 -16.92
CA ASP A 376 5.31 -18.35 -17.16
C ASP A 376 4.04 -18.36 -16.29
N GLY A 377 3.40 -17.23 -15.99
CA GLY A 377 2.07 -17.22 -15.31
C GLY A 377 1.99 -17.94 -13.95
N HIS A 378 3.12 -18.48 -13.45
CA HIS A 378 3.23 -19.24 -12.24
C HIS A 378 3.58 -18.29 -11.09
N PRO A 379 2.91 -18.43 -9.94
CA PRO A 379 3.17 -17.56 -8.81
C PRO A 379 4.62 -17.62 -8.32
N VAL A 380 5.21 -16.46 -8.00
CA VAL A 380 6.61 -16.31 -7.55
C VAL A 380 6.91 -17.19 -6.33
N TYR A 381 5.94 -17.37 -5.43
CA TYR A 381 6.07 -18.22 -4.25
C TYR A 381 6.28 -19.73 -4.55
N LEU A 382 6.05 -20.20 -5.78
CA LEU A 382 6.28 -21.59 -6.19
C LEU A 382 7.70 -21.83 -6.73
N ARG A 383 8.48 -20.78 -7.00
CA ARG A 383 9.86 -20.90 -7.49
C ARG A 383 10.74 -21.84 -6.65
N PRO A 384 10.68 -21.85 -5.31
CA PRO A 384 11.45 -22.78 -4.51
C PRO A 384 11.07 -24.26 -4.74
N ILE A 385 9.79 -24.54 -5.01
CA ILE A 385 9.32 -25.90 -5.31
C ILE A 385 9.90 -26.37 -6.64
N PHE A 386 9.82 -25.53 -7.68
CA PHE A 386 10.37 -25.86 -8.99
C PHE A 386 11.88 -26.10 -8.94
N SER A 387 12.63 -25.24 -8.22
CA SER A 387 14.07 -25.43 -8.04
C SER A 387 14.40 -26.75 -7.33
N VAL A 388 13.57 -27.19 -6.39
CA VAL A 388 13.75 -28.50 -5.73
C VAL A 388 13.32 -29.65 -6.64
N ALA A 389 12.26 -29.48 -7.42
CA ALA A 389 11.82 -30.46 -8.42
C ALA A 389 12.94 -30.74 -9.43
N ASP A 390 13.57 -29.71 -9.97
CA ASP A 390 14.66 -29.83 -10.93
C ASP A 390 15.86 -30.58 -10.35
N LYS A 391 16.25 -30.26 -9.11
CA LYS A 391 17.33 -30.97 -8.39
C LYS A 391 17.01 -32.45 -8.19
N ILE A 392 15.78 -32.77 -7.81
CA ILE A 392 15.34 -34.16 -7.63
C ILE A 392 15.27 -34.87 -8.98
N LEU A 393 14.81 -34.19 -10.03
CA LEU A 393 14.72 -34.72 -11.39
C LEU A 393 16.10 -35.08 -11.94
N GLU A 394 17.12 -34.25 -11.73
CA GLU A 394 18.51 -34.56 -12.09
C GLU A 394 19.02 -35.84 -11.40
N GLU A 395 18.72 -36.02 -10.11
CA GLU A 395 19.08 -37.24 -9.38
C GLU A 395 18.35 -38.48 -9.88
N VAL A 396 17.05 -38.36 -10.17
CA VAL A 396 16.25 -39.45 -10.76
C VAL A 396 16.81 -39.82 -12.13
N LYS A 397 17.02 -38.85 -13.03
CA LYS A 397 17.61 -39.06 -14.36
C LYS A 397 18.97 -39.75 -14.29
N TYR A 398 19.86 -39.30 -13.40
CA TYR A 398 21.15 -39.93 -13.19
C TYR A 398 21.01 -41.38 -12.73
N ARG A 399 20.09 -41.63 -11.79
CA ARG A 399 19.82 -42.98 -11.27
C ARG A 399 19.23 -43.90 -12.33
N THR A 400 18.27 -43.41 -13.12
CA THR A 400 17.67 -44.13 -14.25
C THR A 400 18.74 -44.54 -15.26
N GLY A 401 19.66 -43.64 -15.62
CA GLY A 401 20.78 -43.94 -16.50
C GLY A 401 21.67 -45.08 -15.98
N LEU A 402 22.08 -45.03 -14.70
CA LEU A 402 22.88 -46.10 -14.09
C LEU A 402 22.14 -47.45 -14.06
N ARG A 403 20.83 -47.44 -13.81
CA ARG A 403 20.01 -48.65 -13.79
C ARG A 403 19.82 -49.21 -15.19
N ALA A 404 19.63 -48.36 -16.20
CA ALA A 404 19.59 -48.76 -17.60
C ALA A 404 20.91 -49.42 -18.03
N GLU A 405 22.07 -48.84 -17.69
CA GLU A 405 23.36 -49.48 -17.97
C GLU A 405 23.52 -50.85 -17.29
N SER A 406 23.08 -50.97 -16.03
CA SER A 406 23.08 -52.25 -15.33
C SER A 406 22.15 -53.26 -16.00
N PHE A 407 20.96 -52.83 -16.44
CA PHE A 407 19.98 -53.66 -17.12
C PHE A 407 20.52 -54.17 -18.47
N ILE A 408 21.10 -53.29 -19.29
CA ILE A 408 21.74 -53.66 -20.56
C ILE A 408 22.85 -54.71 -20.31
N ASN A 409 23.69 -54.50 -19.30
CA ASN A 409 24.77 -55.43 -19.01
C ASN A 409 24.29 -56.80 -18.51
N GLN A 410 23.20 -56.85 -17.74
CA GLN A 410 22.69 -58.09 -17.13
C GLN A 410 21.78 -58.87 -18.08
N HIS A 411 20.83 -58.20 -18.75
CA HIS A 411 19.76 -58.83 -19.52
C HIS A 411 20.01 -58.89 -21.03
N ILE A 412 20.86 -58.01 -21.58
CA ILE A 412 21.14 -57.97 -23.03
C ILE A 412 22.54 -58.52 -23.31
N ARG A 413 23.58 -57.94 -22.70
CA ARG A 413 24.98 -58.27 -23.02
C ARG A 413 25.44 -59.63 -22.48
N ARG A 414 24.96 -60.03 -21.30
CA ARG A 414 25.31 -61.31 -20.66
C ARG A 414 24.27 -62.40 -20.87
N TYR A 415 23.28 -62.15 -21.71
CA TYR A 415 22.24 -63.12 -22.01
C TYR A 415 22.84 -64.37 -22.66
N GLN A 416 22.52 -65.53 -22.11
CA GLN A 416 22.84 -66.82 -22.71
C GLN A 416 21.51 -67.56 -22.94
N PRO A 417 21.16 -67.86 -24.20
CA PRO A 417 19.91 -68.55 -24.48
C PRO A 417 19.94 -69.97 -23.91
N SER A 418 18.85 -70.37 -23.26
CA SER A 418 18.68 -71.75 -22.77
C SER A 418 18.41 -72.71 -23.93
N GLU A 419 18.84 -73.98 -23.81
CA GLU A 419 18.58 -75.00 -24.84
C GLU A 419 17.08 -75.22 -25.10
N ASP A 420 16.22 -75.03 -24.09
CA ASP A 420 14.76 -75.12 -24.26
C ASP A 420 14.18 -73.89 -24.99
N GLU A 421 14.79 -72.71 -24.85
CA GLU A 421 14.39 -71.50 -25.58
C GLU A 421 14.82 -71.59 -27.05
N LEU A 422 16.04 -72.07 -27.30
CA LEU A 422 16.53 -72.32 -28.67
C LEU A 422 15.67 -73.36 -29.40
N ARG A 423 15.07 -74.33 -28.69
CA ARG A 423 14.12 -75.29 -29.28
C ARG A 423 12.80 -74.62 -29.66
N ARG A 424 12.21 -73.79 -28.79
CA ARG A 424 10.97 -73.04 -29.09
C ARG A 424 11.15 -72.10 -30.29
N ILE A 425 12.27 -71.40 -30.33
CA ILE A 425 12.63 -70.50 -31.44
C ILE A 425 12.80 -71.29 -32.75
N ARG A 426 13.43 -72.48 -32.72
CA ARG A 426 13.52 -73.33 -33.92
C ARG A 426 12.16 -73.85 -34.39
N GLU A 427 11.26 -74.16 -33.46
CA GLU A 427 9.91 -74.63 -33.76
C GLU A 427 9.07 -73.52 -34.40
N SER A 428 9.14 -72.28 -33.90
CA SER A 428 8.46 -71.11 -34.47
C SER A 428 9.01 -70.71 -35.84
N GLU A 429 10.33 -70.68 -36.02
CA GLU A 429 10.99 -70.34 -37.30
C GLU A 429 10.81 -71.42 -38.38
N SER A 430 10.43 -72.65 -38.00
CA SER A 430 10.18 -73.74 -38.96
C SER A 430 8.77 -73.77 -39.56
N GLN A 431 7.83 -72.95 -39.06
CA GLN A 431 6.40 -73.07 -39.39
C GLN A 431 5.75 -71.88 -40.13
N GLY A 432 6.46 -70.83 -40.57
CA GLY A 432 5.78 -69.76 -41.34
C GLY A 432 6.68 -68.80 -42.15
N PRO A 433 6.17 -68.21 -43.25
CA PRO A 433 6.83 -67.14 -44.00
C PRO A 433 6.82 -65.79 -43.24
N ALA A 434 7.74 -64.91 -43.62
CA ALA A 434 8.16 -63.69 -42.92
C ALA A 434 7.11 -62.55 -42.73
N ASP A 435 5.88 -62.72 -43.21
CA ASP A 435 4.89 -61.63 -43.33
C ASP A 435 3.84 -61.57 -42.19
N GLU A 436 3.93 -62.43 -41.16
CA GLU A 436 3.05 -62.36 -39.98
C GLU A 436 3.72 -61.58 -38.83
N GLU A 437 3.03 -60.52 -38.35
CA GLU A 437 3.39 -59.75 -37.16
C GLU A 437 3.61 -60.69 -35.96
N LEU A 438 4.80 -60.59 -35.35
CA LEU A 438 5.16 -61.39 -34.19
C LEU A 438 4.25 -61.04 -33.00
N VAL A 439 3.67 -62.07 -32.37
CA VAL A 439 3.12 -61.94 -31.02
C VAL A 439 4.29 -61.69 -30.06
N GLU A 440 4.16 -60.77 -29.08
CA GLU A 440 5.23 -60.38 -28.14
C GLU A 440 5.95 -61.59 -27.47
N ASP A 441 5.25 -62.72 -27.30
CA ASP A 441 5.76 -63.96 -26.70
C ASP A 441 6.71 -64.78 -27.60
N GLU A 442 6.83 -64.45 -28.90
CA GLU A 442 7.73 -65.13 -29.86
C GLU A 442 9.04 -64.37 -30.11
N LEU A 443 9.23 -63.20 -29.46
CA LEU A 443 10.38 -62.35 -29.68
C LEU A 443 11.60 -62.84 -28.88
N TYR A 444 12.78 -62.81 -29.49
CA TYR A 444 14.02 -63.13 -28.77
C TYR A 444 14.18 -62.20 -27.55
N PRO A 445 14.34 -62.71 -26.32
CA PRO A 445 14.23 -61.87 -25.11
C PRO A 445 15.16 -60.65 -25.08
N PRO A 446 16.42 -60.71 -25.57
CA PRO A 446 17.26 -59.52 -25.71
C PRO A 446 16.70 -58.43 -26.63
N VAL A 447 15.96 -58.78 -27.68
CA VAL A 447 15.32 -57.80 -28.59
C VAL A 447 14.13 -57.17 -27.89
N MET A 448 13.27 -57.98 -27.26
CA MET A 448 12.14 -57.50 -26.44
C MET A 448 12.60 -56.55 -25.33
N TYR A 449 13.61 -56.95 -24.55
CA TYR A 449 14.18 -56.13 -23.50
C TYR A 449 14.81 -54.83 -24.02
N THR A 450 15.33 -54.83 -25.25
CA THR A 450 15.87 -53.63 -25.88
C THR A 450 14.76 -52.68 -26.30
N CYS A 451 13.73 -53.16 -27.00
CA CYS A 451 12.59 -52.35 -27.42
C CYS A 451 11.84 -51.74 -26.23
N ASP A 452 11.56 -52.53 -25.19
CA ASP A 452 10.91 -52.08 -23.95
C ASP A 452 11.72 -51.02 -23.21
N LEU A 453 13.05 -51.21 -23.15
CA LEU A 453 13.96 -50.27 -22.51
C LEU A 453 13.98 -48.94 -23.27
N LEU A 454 14.06 -48.97 -24.60
CA LEU A 454 14.11 -47.76 -25.42
C LEU A 454 12.81 -46.94 -25.33
N GLY A 455 11.65 -47.60 -25.42
CA GLY A 455 10.36 -46.93 -25.28
C GLY A 455 10.19 -46.26 -23.92
N LYS A 456 10.65 -46.89 -22.84
CA LYS A 456 10.57 -46.34 -21.47
C LYS A 456 11.67 -45.33 -21.15
N LEU A 457 12.83 -45.40 -21.81
CA LEU A 457 13.90 -44.44 -21.66
C LEU A 457 13.55 -43.10 -22.32
N LEU A 458 12.78 -43.13 -23.42
CA LEU A 458 12.33 -41.94 -24.13
C LEU A 458 11.56 -41.01 -23.18
N GLY A 459 12.03 -39.77 -23.02
CA GLY A 459 11.43 -38.80 -22.11
C GLY A 459 11.87 -38.91 -20.65
N SER A 460 12.46 -40.02 -20.20
CA SER A 460 12.89 -40.18 -18.79
C SER A 460 14.34 -39.75 -18.50
N VAL A 461 15.16 -39.54 -19.54
CA VAL A 461 16.58 -39.19 -19.45
C VAL A 461 16.90 -38.08 -20.48
N ASP A 462 17.98 -37.31 -20.24
CA ASP A 462 18.47 -36.30 -21.18
C ASP A 462 18.80 -36.91 -22.54
N MET A 463 18.55 -36.19 -23.64
CA MET A 463 18.72 -36.71 -25.01
C MET A 463 20.13 -37.23 -25.28
N ASP A 464 21.17 -36.57 -24.80
CA ASP A 464 22.56 -37.03 -24.99
C ASP A 464 22.79 -38.40 -24.36
N LYS A 465 22.39 -38.57 -23.09
CA LYS A 465 22.49 -39.86 -22.38
C LYS A 465 21.57 -40.91 -22.98
N TYR A 466 20.38 -40.52 -23.44
CA TYR A 466 19.48 -41.41 -24.16
C TYR A 466 20.16 -41.98 -25.40
N THR A 467 20.75 -41.13 -26.26
CA THR A 467 21.46 -41.61 -27.45
C THR A 467 22.62 -42.55 -27.11
N GLU A 468 23.42 -42.25 -26.08
CA GLU A 468 24.51 -43.14 -25.65
C GLU A 468 24.02 -44.50 -25.15
N LEU A 469 22.96 -44.53 -24.34
CA LEU A 469 22.35 -45.76 -23.84
C LEU A 469 21.73 -46.57 -24.97
N THR A 470 21.05 -45.90 -25.90
CA THR A 470 20.45 -46.51 -27.09
C THR A 470 21.52 -47.17 -27.96
N LYS A 471 22.63 -46.48 -28.23
CA LYS A 471 23.79 -47.06 -28.94
C LYS A 471 24.31 -48.31 -28.27
N LYS A 472 24.52 -48.26 -26.95
CA LYS A 472 25.03 -49.40 -26.15
C LYS A 472 24.05 -50.58 -26.13
N ALA A 473 22.74 -50.32 -26.01
CA ALA A 473 21.70 -51.35 -25.99
C ALA A 473 21.61 -52.07 -27.34
N ILE A 474 21.51 -51.32 -28.44
CA ILE A 474 21.44 -51.87 -29.81
C ILE A 474 22.71 -52.65 -30.14
N ALA A 475 23.90 -52.09 -29.90
CA ALA A 475 25.16 -52.80 -30.16
C ALA A 475 25.26 -54.10 -29.34
N SER A 476 24.79 -54.10 -28.10
CA SER A 476 24.76 -55.32 -27.27
C SER A 476 23.71 -56.33 -27.77
N CYS A 477 22.57 -55.87 -28.28
CA CYS A 477 21.54 -56.70 -28.88
C CYS A 477 22.04 -57.38 -30.18
N ILE A 478 22.70 -56.63 -31.07
CA ILE A 478 23.32 -57.16 -32.29
C ILE A 478 24.36 -58.23 -31.96
N VAL A 479 25.20 -58.01 -30.93
CA VAL A 479 26.17 -59.02 -30.48
C VAL A 479 25.45 -60.26 -29.91
N ALA A 480 24.36 -60.09 -29.17
CA ALA A 480 23.57 -61.20 -28.64
C ALA A 480 22.91 -62.03 -29.76
N LEU A 481 22.36 -61.37 -30.78
CA LEU A 481 21.79 -62.01 -31.98
C LEU A 481 22.86 -62.79 -32.77
N ASN A 482 24.02 -62.16 -33.02
CA ASN A 482 25.15 -62.80 -33.70
C ASN A 482 25.73 -64.01 -32.92
N THR A 483 25.58 -64.03 -31.59
CA THR A 483 26.01 -65.15 -30.76
C THR A 483 24.97 -66.29 -30.72
N ALA A 484 23.68 -65.97 -30.92
CA ALA A 484 22.59 -66.93 -30.95
C ALA A 484 22.47 -67.63 -32.32
N MET A 485 22.66 -66.89 -33.41
CA MET A 485 22.62 -67.38 -34.80
C MET A 485 23.40 -68.70 -35.03
N PRO A 486 24.71 -68.82 -34.70
CA PRO A 486 25.46 -70.06 -34.92
C PRO A 486 25.03 -71.20 -34.00
N LYS A 487 24.45 -70.90 -32.83
CA LYS A 487 23.94 -71.92 -31.90
C LYS A 487 22.63 -72.51 -32.42
N LEU A 488 21.80 -71.73 -33.12
CA LEU A 488 20.59 -72.20 -33.77
C LEU A 488 20.93 -73.15 -34.93
N ASP A 489 21.96 -72.84 -35.72
CA ASP A 489 22.42 -73.66 -36.86
C ASP A 489 23.09 -74.98 -36.44
N ALA A 490 23.72 -75.03 -35.25
CA ALA A 490 24.44 -76.21 -34.75
C ALA A 490 23.52 -77.39 -34.35
N GLY A 491 22.20 -77.19 -34.30
CA GLY A 491 21.24 -78.18 -33.79
C GLY A 491 20.79 -79.26 -34.76
N GLN A 492 20.83 -79.02 -36.09
CA GLN A 492 20.41 -80.00 -37.11
C GLN A 492 21.12 -79.79 -38.47
N PRO A 493 21.59 -80.86 -39.15
CA PRO A 493 22.15 -80.76 -40.50
C PRO A 493 21.04 -80.52 -41.53
N GLY A 494 20.86 -79.28 -41.98
CA GLY A 494 19.89 -78.91 -43.03
C GLY A 494 19.26 -77.51 -42.89
N HIS A 495 19.46 -76.84 -41.76
CA HIS A 495 18.83 -75.55 -41.41
C HIS A 495 19.86 -74.40 -41.37
N GLN A 496 20.76 -74.29 -42.35
CA GLN A 496 21.73 -73.16 -42.43
C GLN A 496 21.05 -71.81 -42.69
N GLU A 497 19.81 -71.81 -43.16
CA GLU A 497 19.07 -70.58 -43.44
C GLU A 497 18.22 -70.12 -42.24
N THR A 498 17.92 -71.00 -41.29
CA THR A 498 17.03 -70.70 -40.15
C THR A 498 17.66 -69.68 -39.19
N GLY A 499 18.98 -69.73 -38.97
CA GLY A 499 19.69 -68.70 -38.23
C GLY A 499 19.69 -67.33 -38.93
N ARG A 500 19.68 -67.31 -40.27
CA ARG A 500 19.62 -66.06 -41.07
C ARG A 500 18.23 -65.45 -41.08
N TYR A 501 17.18 -66.26 -41.27
CA TYR A 501 15.80 -65.79 -41.20
C TYR A 501 15.47 -65.23 -39.81
N PHE A 502 15.90 -65.91 -38.74
CA PHE A 502 15.80 -65.41 -37.36
C PHE A 502 16.49 -64.05 -37.17
N TYR A 503 17.70 -63.88 -37.72
CA TYR A 503 18.44 -62.62 -37.62
C TYR A 503 17.74 -61.49 -38.38
N GLU A 504 17.36 -61.70 -39.64
CA GLU A 504 16.69 -60.69 -40.48
C GLU A 504 15.33 -60.28 -39.88
N ARG A 505 14.54 -61.25 -39.40
CA ARG A 505 13.21 -60.99 -38.81
C ARG A 505 13.29 -60.17 -37.52
N HIS A 506 14.25 -60.46 -36.64
CA HIS A 506 14.43 -59.69 -35.41
C HIS A 506 15.15 -58.35 -35.60
N MET A 507 15.99 -58.22 -36.62
CA MET A 507 16.59 -56.93 -37.02
C MET A 507 15.55 -55.98 -37.60
N LEU A 508 14.65 -56.46 -38.46
CA LEU A 508 13.54 -55.66 -38.99
C LEU A 508 12.67 -55.07 -37.87
N ARG A 509 12.35 -55.87 -36.84
CA ARG A 509 11.57 -55.37 -35.70
C ARG A 509 12.31 -54.32 -34.87
N LEU A 510 13.63 -54.47 -34.73
CA LEU A 510 14.47 -53.47 -34.07
C LEU A 510 14.54 -52.17 -34.90
N GLU A 511 14.60 -52.27 -36.22
CA GLU A 511 14.53 -51.13 -37.15
C GLU A 511 13.17 -50.42 -37.12
N ASP A 512 12.07 -51.17 -37.07
CA ASP A 512 10.71 -50.64 -36.93
C ASP A 512 10.55 -49.86 -35.62
N THR A 513 10.99 -50.43 -34.50
CA THR A 513 10.94 -49.72 -33.20
C THR A 513 11.86 -48.50 -33.16
N LEU A 514 13.00 -48.51 -33.85
CA LEU A 514 13.87 -47.33 -33.95
C LEU A 514 13.24 -46.23 -34.80
N THR A 515 12.59 -46.59 -35.91
CA THR A 515 11.87 -45.64 -36.77
C THR A 515 10.64 -45.05 -36.08
N GLU A 516 9.89 -45.84 -35.31
CA GLU A 516 8.81 -45.36 -34.45
C GLU A 516 9.30 -44.35 -33.38
N LEU A 517 10.52 -44.54 -32.87
CA LEU A 517 11.16 -43.66 -31.90
C LEU A 517 11.92 -42.48 -32.56
N GLY A 518 11.89 -42.36 -33.89
CA GLY A 518 12.51 -41.28 -34.65
C GLY A 518 14.04 -41.31 -34.70
N LEU A 519 14.65 -42.49 -34.56
CA LEU A 519 16.10 -42.71 -34.61
C LEU A 519 16.47 -43.60 -35.82
N SER A 520 17.59 -43.33 -36.48
CA SER A 520 18.14 -44.24 -37.51
C SER A 520 19.43 -44.95 -37.05
N LEU A 521 19.64 -46.17 -37.54
CA LEU A 521 20.90 -46.92 -37.31
C LEU A 521 22.13 -46.20 -37.89
N GLU A 522 21.95 -45.43 -38.96
CA GLU A 522 23.01 -44.63 -39.58
C GLU A 522 23.46 -43.44 -38.71
N GLU A 523 22.52 -42.75 -38.07
CA GLU A 523 22.82 -41.66 -37.11
C GLU A 523 23.50 -42.17 -35.83
N LEU A 524 23.28 -43.43 -35.49
CA LEU A 524 23.82 -44.04 -34.28
C LEU A 524 25.29 -44.49 -34.42
N GLN A 525 25.89 -44.43 -35.63
CA GLN A 525 27.26 -44.84 -35.95
C GLN A 525 27.62 -46.27 -35.49
N ILE A 526 26.66 -47.19 -35.50
CA ILE A 526 26.89 -48.58 -35.12
C ILE A 526 27.42 -49.31 -36.36
N SER A 527 28.74 -49.43 -36.49
CA SER A 527 29.35 -50.20 -37.58
C SER A 527 29.29 -51.70 -37.26
N GLY A 528 28.50 -52.45 -38.01
CA GLY A 528 28.41 -53.90 -37.88
C GLY A 528 27.13 -54.53 -38.40
N VAL A 529 26.47 -53.90 -39.38
CA VAL A 529 25.55 -54.58 -40.30
C VAL A 529 26.37 -55.05 -41.50
#